data_AF-A0A8H5MGP4-F1
#
_entry.id   AF-A0A8H5MGP4-F1
#
_cell.length_a   1.000
_cell.length_b   1.000
_cell.length_c   1.000
_cell.angle_alpha   90.00
_cell.angle_beta   90.00
_cell.angle_gamma   90.00
#
_symmetry.space_group_name_H-M   'P 1'
#
loop_
_entity.id
_entity.type
_entity.pdbx_description
1 polymer ?
#
loop_
_entity_poly.entity_id
_entity_poly.type
_entity_poly.pdbx_seq_one_letter_code
_entity_poly.pdbx_strand_id
1 'polypeptide(L)'
;MDYAAPTQLASVDDSLAGHKLELSGKMMSYDPETGFVLLWDKDDALLVDVALCLDRGANTWIQTKFVSLTVIGHLEKCLASVAIDRNSLHPP
;
A
#
# COMPACT_ATOMS: atom_id res chain seq x y z
N MET A 1 -14.13 -12.50 15.48
CA MET A 1 -12.82 -13.08 15.09
C MET A 1 -12.27 -12.14 14.02
N ASP A 2 -11.17 -11.46 14.29
CA ASP A 2 -10.65 -10.39 13.42
C ASP A 2 -9.77 -11.00 12.30
N TYR A 3 -10.44 -11.53 11.28
CA TYR A 3 -9.81 -12.16 10.10
C TYR A 3 -9.58 -11.12 9.01
N ALA A 4 -8.41 -11.16 8.38
CA ALA A 4 -8.08 -10.30 7.25
C ALA A 4 -8.68 -10.88 5.97
N ALA A 5 -9.72 -10.23 5.42
CA ALA A 5 -10.33 -10.72 4.19
C ALA A 5 -9.43 -10.42 2.99
N PRO A 6 -9.10 -11.41 2.13
CA PRO A 6 -8.44 -11.17 0.86
C PRO A 6 -9.28 -10.21 0.01
N THR A 7 -8.72 -9.06 -0.30
CA THR A 7 -9.42 -7.94 -0.93
C THR A 7 -8.64 -7.47 -2.16
N GLN A 8 -9.35 -7.12 -3.23
CA GLN A 8 -8.71 -6.52 -4.41
C GLN A 8 -8.60 -5.02 -4.21
N LEU A 9 -7.51 -4.41 -4.67
CA LEU A 9 -7.29 -2.98 -4.50
C LEU A 9 -8.43 -2.14 -5.12
N ALA A 10 -8.90 -2.55 -6.29
CA ALA A 10 -10.05 -1.96 -7.00
C ALA A 10 -11.39 -2.03 -6.24
N SER A 11 -11.50 -2.88 -5.22
CA SER A 11 -12.71 -3.03 -4.39
C SER A 11 -12.62 -2.27 -3.07
N VAL A 12 -11.52 -1.56 -2.81
CA VAL A 12 -11.34 -0.79 -1.59
C VAL A 12 -12.17 0.50 -1.68
N ASP A 13 -13.12 0.65 -0.77
CA ASP A 13 -13.94 1.85 -0.64
C ASP A 13 -14.17 2.22 0.83
N ASP A 14 -14.89 3.32 1.04
CA ASP A 14 -15.19 3.89 2.36
C ASP A 14 -15.99 2.97 3.29
N SER A 15 -16.70 1.97 2.77
CA SER A 15 -17.48 1.01 3.57
C SER A 15 -16.59 0.01 4.31
N LEU A 16 -15.36 -0.19 3.82
CA LEU A 16 -14.37 -1.08 4.42
C LEU A 16 -13.51 -0.38 5.49
N ALA A 17 -13.71 0.91 5.74
CA ALA A 17 -12.97 1.62 6.78
C ALA A 17 -13.14 0.94 8.15
N GLY A 18 -12.05 0.79 8.89
CA GLY A 18 -11.98 0.06 10.17
C GLY A 18 -11.97 -1.46 10.04
N HIS A 19 -12.09 -2.03 8.84
CA HIS A 19 -11.97 -3.48 8.64
C HIS A 19 -10.51 -3.87 8.43
N LYS A 20 -10.18 -5.09 8.87
CA LYS A 20 -8.91 -5.74 8.60
C LYS A 20 -8.92 -6.40 7.22
N LEU A 21 -7.97 -6.03 6.37
CA LEU A 21 -7.88 -6.49 4.98
C LEU A 21 -6.54 -7.17 4.72
N GLU A 22 -6.53 -8.10 3.78
CA GLU A 22 -5.33 -8.63 3.13
C GLU A 22 -5.33 -8.16 1.67
N LEU A 23 -4.34 -7.35 1.29
CA LEU A 23 -4.20 -6.78 -0.05
C LEU A 23 -2.91 -7.30 -0.68
N SER A 24 -2.90 -7.45 -2.00
CA SER A 24 -1.67 -7.71 -2.75
C SER A 24 -1.54 -6.70 -3.89
N GLY A 25 -0.31 -6.28 -4.17
CA GLY A 25 -0.02 -5.31 -5.22
C GLY A 25 1.48 -5.11 -5.38
N LYS A 26 1.88 -4.15 -6.20
CA LYS A 26 3.28 -3.76 -6.41
C LYS A 26 3.60 -2.48 -5.65
N MET A 27 4.75 -2.44 -5.00
CA MET A 27 5.26 -1.21 -4.40
C MET A 27 5.76 -0.27 -5.49
N MET A 28 5.07 0.84 -5.73
CA MET A 28 5.55 1.87 -6.65
C MET A 28 6.67 2.72 -6.05
N SER A 29 6.49 3.09 -4.79
CA SER A 29 7.40 3.93 -4.05
C SER A 29 7.32 3.63 -2.56
N TYR A 30 8.42 3.92 -1.87
CA TYR A 30 8.52 3.93 -0.43
C TYR A 30 9.16 5.24 0.00
N ASP A 31 8.58 5.90 0.99
CA ASP A 31 9.16 7.07 1.64
C ASP A 31 9.71 6.65 3.02
N PRO A 32 11.04 6.64 3.21
CA PRO A 32 11.66 6.25 4.47
C PRO A 32 11.46 7.27 5.60
N GLU A 33 11.09 8.52 5.32
CA GLU A 33 10.85 9.53 6.35
C GLU A 33 9.49 9.30 7.03
N THR A 34 8.47 9.02 6.23
CA THR A 34 7.09 8.81 6.72
C THR A 34 6.75 7.35 6.97
N GLY A 35 7.48 6.41 6.36
CA GLY A 35 7.16 4.98 6.42
C GLY A 35 5.99 4.60 5.50
N PHE A 36 5.64 5.42 4.51
CA PHE A 36 4.55 5.11 3.58
C PHE A 36 5.04 4.35 2.35
N VAL A 37 4.29 3.30 2.01
CA VAL A 37 4.36 2.60 0.73
C VAL A 37 3.17 3.00 -0.13
N LEU A 38 3.42 3.31 -1.40
CA LEU A 38 2.35 3.38 -2.39
C LEU A 38 2.19 2.00 -3.02
N LEU A 39 1.15 1.28 -2.60
CA LEU A 39 0.78 -0.03 -3.16
C LEU A 39 -0.11 0.19 -4.39
N TRP A 40 0.22 -0.48 -5.48
CA TRP A 40 -0.42 -0.26 -6.77
C TRP A 40 -0.82 -1.58 -7.43
N ASP A 41 -2.02 -1.62 -8.00
CA ASP A 41 -2.49 -2.70 -8.86
C ASP A 41 -3.29 -2.10 -10.02
N LYS A 42 -2.76 -2.22 -11.25
CA LYS A 42 -3.34 -1.69 -12.50
C LYS A 42 -3.67 -0.19 -12.46
N ASP A 43 -4.90 0.18 -12.16
CA ASP A 43 -5.39 1.55 -12.20
C ASP A 43 -5.65 2.13 -10.81
N ASP A 44 -5.48 1.29 -9.78
CA ASP A 44 -5.78 1.62 -8.39
C ASP A 44 -4.50 1.68 -7.56
N ALA A 45 -4.49 2.58 -6.58
CA ALA A 45 -3.38 2.71 -5.65
C ALA A 45 -3.91 2.98 -4.24
N LEU A 46 -3.21 2.44 -3.24
CA LEU A 46 -3.49 2.66 -1.83
C LEU A 46 -2.21 3.05 -1.11
N LEU A 47 -2.31 4.06 -0.25
CA LEU A 47 -1.26 4.43 0.66
C LEU A 47 -1.27 3.45 1.84
N VAL A 48 -0.13 2.84 2.12
CA VAL A 48 0.05 1.86 3.19
C VAL A 48 1.08 2.39 4.17
N ASP A 49 0.68 2.56 5.43
CA ASP A 49 1.62 2.81 6.53
C ASP A 49 2.32 1.52 6.93
N VAL A 50 3.65 1.48 6.75
CA VAL A 50 4.49 0.34 7.14
C VAL A 50 5.50 0.71 8.22
N ALA A 51 5.37 1.86 8.88
CA ALA A 51 6.35 2.38 9.84
C ALA A 51 6.67 1.39 10.99
N LEU A 52 5.72 0.53 11.34
CA LEU A 52 5.87 -0.49 12.39
C LEU A 52 6.17 -1.90 11.85
N CYS A 53 6.20 -2.10 10.53
CA CYS A 53 6.28 -3.41 9.89
C CYS A 53 7.69 -3.74 9.35
N LEU A 54 8.54 -2.73 9.15
CA LEU A 54 9.84 -2.91 8.53
C LEU A 54 10.92 -3.25 9.57
N ASP A 55 11.59 -4.38 9.36
CA ASP A 55 12.76 -4.77 10.13
C ASP A 55 14.08 -4.45 9.39
N ARG A 56 15.22 -4.83 9.97
CA ARG A 56 16.53 -4.63 9.32
C ARG A 56 16.68 -5.38 8.00
N GLY A 57 15.95 -6.47 7.80
CA GLY A 57 15.95 -7.27 6.57
C GLY A 57 15.21 -6.57 5.43
N ALA A 58 14.22 -5.73 5.74
CA ALA A 58 13.43 -5.01 4.74
C ALA A 58 14.25 -4.08 3.84
N ASN A 59 15.39 -3.56 4.33
CA ASN A 59 16.31 -2.71 3.56
C ASN A 59 16.77 -3.33 2.22
N THR A 60 16.74 -4.67 2.11
CA THR A 60 17.15 -5.38 0.88
C THR A 60 16.15 -5.24 -0.27
N TRP A 61 14.88 -4.96 0.02
CA TRP A 61 13.82 -4.92 -1.00
C TRP A 61 12.97 -3.66 -0.96
N ILE A 62 12.91 -2.93 0.16
CA ILE A 62 12.02 -1.78 0.34
C ILE A 62 12.37 -0.58 -0.56
N GLN A 63 13.61 -0.54 -1.08
CA GLN A 63 14.04 0.46 -2.06
C GLN A 63 13.78 0.03 -3.51
N THR A 64 13.42 -1.24 -3.73
CA THR A 64 13.24 -1.82 -5.06
C THR A 64 11.83 -1.55 -5.57
N LYS A 65 11.71 -0.70 -6.59
CA LYS A 65 10.42 -0.40 -7.22
C LYS A 65 9.81 -1.63 -7.88
N PHE A 66 8.49 -1.68 -7.87
CA PHE A 66 7.62 -2.70 -8.47
C PHE A 66 7.75 -4.12 -7.91
N VAL A 67 8.32 -4.29 -6.72
CA VAL A 67 8.27 -5.56 -5.97
C VAL A 67 6.84 -5.84 -5.54
N SER A 68 6.40 -7.10 -5.70
CA SER A 68 5.10 -7.55 -5.22
C SER A 68 5.09 -7.66 -3.69
N LEU A 69 4.11 -7.05 -3.06
CA LEU A 69 3.87 -7.09 -1.62
C LEU A 69 2.48 -7.67 -1.33
N THR A 70 2.39 -8.39 -0.21
CA THR A 70 1.13 -8.71 0.45
C THR A 70 1.10 -7.95 1.77
N VAL A 71 0.04 -7.17 1.98
CA VAL A 71 -0.13 -6.28 3.13
C VAL A 71 -1.33 -6.76 3.92
N ILE A 72 -1.18 -6.89 5.24
CA ILE A 72 -2.26 -7.20 6.16
C ILE A 72 -2.35 -6.06 7.18
N GLY A 73 -3.50 -5.41 7.26
CA GLY A 73 -3.69 -4.26 8.15
C GLY A 73 -5.14 -3.78 8.18
N HIS A 74 -5.41 -2.74 8.95
CA HIS A 74 -6.72 -2.09 9.01
C HIS A 74 -6.79 -0.96 8.01
N LEU A 75 -7.91 -0.86 7.28
CA LEU A 75 -8.15 0.27 6.39
C LEU A 75 -8.53 1.50 7.21
N GLU A 76 -7.76 2.57 7.09
CA GLU A 76 -8.01 3.84 7.76
C GLU A 76 -8.29 4.96 6.77
N LYS A 77 -9.06 5.96 7.20
CA LYS A 77 -9.32 7.15 6.38
C LYS A 77 -8.15 8.11 6.50
N CYS A 78 -7.46 8.36 5.39
CA CYS A 78 -6.45 9.41 5.33
C CYS A 78 -7.12 10.75 5.02
N LEU A 79 -6.93 11.75 5.89
CA LEU A 79 -7.43 13.11 5.64
C LEU A 79 -6.59 13.87 4.59
N ALA A 80 -5.44 13.32 4.20
CA ALA A 80 -4.56 13.91 3.20
C ALA A 80 -4.89 13.35 1.81
N SER A 81 -5.22 14.21 0.85
CA SER A 81 -5.28 13.83 -0.56
C SER A 81 -3.88 13.86 -1.15
N VAL A 82 -3.32 12.70 -1.51
CA VAL A 82 -2.08 12.64 -2.29
C VAL A 82 -2.46 12.71 -3.77
N ALA A 83 -2.11 13.81 -4.44
CA ALA A 83 -2.25 13.90 -5.88
C ALA A 83 -1.20 12.99 -6.53
N ILE A 84 -1.64 11.93 -7.20
CA ILE A 84 -0.75 11.11 -8.03
C ILE A 84 -0.68 11.76 -9.41
N ASP A 85 0.47 12.33 -9.76
CA ASP A 85 0.74 12.74 -11.13
C ASP A 85 0.83 11.49 -12.02
N ARG A 86 -0.18 11.32 -12.87
CA ARG A 86 -0.30 10.17 -13.77
C ARG A 86 0.87 10.04 -14.75
N ASN A 87 1.64 11.10 -15.00
CA ASN A 87 2.81 11.03 -15.87
C ASN A 87 4.01 10.31 -15.24
N SER A 88 3.97 10.02 -13.94
CA SER A 88 5.02 9.28 -13.22
C SER A 88 4.84 7.75 -13.29
N LEU A 89 3.73 7.27 -13.86
CA LEU A 89 3.30 5.87 -13.85
C LEU A 89 3.79 5.03 -15.04
N HIS A 90 4.57 5.58 -15.98
CA HIS A 90 5.09 4.76 -17.07
C HIS A 90 6.19 3.82 -16.55
N PRO A 91 6.00 2.49 -16.62
CA PRO A 91 7.15 1.59 -16.54
C PRO A 91 8.04 1.80 -17.77
N PRO A 92 9.36 1.55 -17.67
CA PRO A 92 10.24 1.49 -18.83
C PRO A 92 9.80 0.41 -19.84
#